data_AF-A0A3M1QUC1-F1
#
_entry.id   AF-A0A3M1QUC1-F1
#
_cell.length_a   1.000
_cell.length_b   1.000
_cell.length_c   1.000
_cell.angle_alpha   90.00
_cell.angle_beta   90.00
_cell.angle_gamma   90.00
#
_symmetry.space_group_name_H-M   'P 1'
#
loop_
_entity.id
_entity.type
_entity.pdbx_description
1 polymer ?
#
loop_
_entity_poly.entity_id
_entity_poly.type
_entity_poly.pdbx_seq_one_letter_code
_entity_poly.pdbx_strand_id
1 'polypeptide(L)'
;PDVVKIRREISEVEEDAATQQQVDNLLHELFDTRLALEEASGAKRKELEAKAAELRAKIHALDPQAALDAEESSLVNDPYYLATKNQLEGVKTNIHALQEELKAVDGRIEELRKQLLLTPKVEARYNELLELKANRQARYRDMAQKLEEARASIDLERGQMAERFSIIDPAVFPEEPVKPNRLALTLIGLILGLGVGVGAAAAREALDATFHSARRLQRAAGVPVLAVIGAIETAADRTRRRLRRLAWAGSTLGLLAVAVALVHFTVKPLDVLWLQATGKVTAAEEEAQQGTNAGEQP
;
A
#
# COMPACT_ATOMS: atom_id res chain seq x y z
N PRO A 1 44.60 106.72 -30.29
CA PRO A 1 44.49 105.39 -30.94
C PRO A 1 43.09 104.79 -30.83
N ASP A 2 42.41 104.95 -29.68
CA ASP A 2 41.13 104.25 -29.42
C ASP A 2 39.88 104.94 -30.01
N VAL A 3 39.86 106.27 -30.10
CA VAL A 3 38.68 107.02 -30.60
C VAL A 3 38.45 106.83 -32.11
N VAL A 4 39.50 106.49 -32.87
CA VAL A 4 39.42 106.22 -34.31
C VAL A 4 38.90 104.80 -34.57
N LYS A 5 39.23 103.86 -33.68
CA LYS A 5 38.77 102.47 -33.77
C LYS A 5 37.29 102.34 -33.44
N ILE A 6 36.83 103.02 -32.38
CA ILE A 6 35.42 103.02 -31.96
C ILE A 6 34.51 103.71 -33.00
N ARG A 7 34.95 104.82 -33.63
CA ARG A 7 34.17 105.45 -34.72
C ARG A 7 34.03 104.55 -35.93
N ARG A 8 35.06 103.74 -36.22
CA ARG A 8 35.05 102.80 -37.33
C ARG A 8 34.12 101.61 -37.05
N GLU A 9 34.11 101.09 -35.83
CA GLU A 9 33.19 100.01 -35.43
C GLU A 9 31.73 100.50 -35.40
N ILE A 10 31.45 101.73 -34.96
CA ILE A 10 30.10 102.31 -35.01
C ILE A 10 29.64 102.55 -36.46
N SER A 11 30.53 103.04 -37.34
CA SER A 11 30.17 103.21 -38.76
C SER A 11 29.96 101.88 -39.47
N GLU A 12 30.75 100.85 -39.16
CA GLU A 12 30.57 99.49 -39.71
C GLU A 12 29.22 98.89 -39.24
N VAL A 13 28.84 99.05 -37.96
CA VAL A 13 27.54 98.56 -37.44
C VAL A 13 26.34 99.35 -37.96
N GLU A 14 26.46 100.66 -38.15
CA GLU A 14 25.40 101.48 -38.78
C GLU A 14 25.22 101.13 -40.27
N GLU A 15 26.31 100.81 -40.97
CA GLU A 15 26.29 100.37 -42.38
C GLU A 15 25.68 98.96 -42.52
N ASP A 16 26.00 98.04 -41.61
CA ASP A 16 25.40 96.70 -41.55
C ASP A 16 23.91 96.77 -41.20
N ALA A 17 23.50 97.59 -40.22
CA ALA A 17 22.09 97.76 -39.86
C ALA A 17 21.27 98.41 -40.99
N ALA A 18 21.85 99.36 -41.71
CA ALA A 18 21.22 99.96 -42.89
C ALA A 18 21.09 98.94 -44.04
N THR A 19 22.08 98.09 -44.24
CA THR A 19 22.06 97.01 -45.24
C THR A 19 21.00 95.97 -44.89
N GLN A 20 20.88 95.60 -43.63
CA GLN A 20 19.88 94.64 -43.14
C GLN A 20 18.44 95.18 -43.31
N GLN A 21 18.22 96.45 -42.96
CA GLN A 21 16.91 97.10 -43.17
C GLN A 21 16.56 97.19 -44.67
N GLN A 22 17.55 97.39 -45.55
CA GLN A 22 17.34 97.38 -46.99
C GLN A 22 16.97 95.99 -47.51
N VAL A 23 17.63 94.94 -47.03
CA VAL A 23 17.29 93.55 -47.35
C VAL A 23 15.87 93.21 -46.90
N ASP A 24 15.47 93.62 -45.69
CA ASP A 24 14.11 93.39 -45.17
C ASP A 24 13.02 94.10 -45.99
N ASN A 25 13.28 95.33 -46.42
CA ASN A 25 12.37 96.07 -47.29
C ASN A 25 12.25 95.41 -48.67
N LEU A 26 13.37 94.96 -49.25
CA LEU A 26 13.38 94.24 -50.52
C LEU A 26 12.68 92.88 -50.42
N LEU A 27 12.78 92.19 -49.28
CA LEU A 27 12.06 90.95 -49.01
C LEU A 27 10.55 91.19 -48.92
N HIS A 28 10.11 92.28 -48.29
CA HIS A 28 8.69 92.67 -48.26
C HIS A 28 8.17 93.01 -49.66
N GLU A 29 8.92 93.79 -50.44
CA GLU A 29 8.53 94.14 -51.81
C GLU A 29 8.51 92.91 -52.73
N LEU A 30 9.42 91.96 -52.54
CA LEU A 30 9.42 90.68 -53.23
C LEU A 30 8.20 89.82 -52.85
N PHE A 31 7.79 89.85 -51.58
CA PHE A 31 6.60 89.15 -51.12
C PHE A 31 5.32 89.73 -51.75
N ASP A 32 5.15 91.05 -51.70
CA ASP A 32 3.98 91.74 -52.29
C ASP A 32 3.90 91.54 -53.81
N THR A 33 5.04 91.58 -54.51
CA THR A 33 5.08 91.33 -55.96
C THR A 33 4.78 89.87 -56.32
N ARG A 34 5.13 88.91 -55.46
CA ARG A 34 4.72 87.50 -55.62
C ARG A 34 3.23 87.28 -55.36
N LEU A 35 2.66 87.94 -54.35
CA LEU A 35 1.21 87.89 -54.12
C LEU A 35 0.45 88.46 -55.33
N ALA A 36 0.93 89.58 -55.89
CA ALA A 36 0.37 90.15 -57.12
C ALA A 36 0.58 89.27 -58.38
N LEU A 37 1.58 88.38 -58.39
CA LEU A 37 1.80 87.39 -59.46
C LEU A 37 0.78 86.27 -59.48
N GLU A 38 0.22 85.91 -58.32
CA GLU A 38 -0.86 84.92 -58.23
C GLU A 38 -2.17 85.43 -58.84
N GLU A 39 -2.45 86.73 -58.68
CA GLU A 39 -3.66 87.37 -59.21
C GLU A 39 -3.53 87.83 -60.68
N ALA A 40 -2.31 87.99 -61.19
CA ALA A 40 -2.05 88.50 -62.54
C ALA A 40 -1.99 87.39 -63.62
N SER A 41 -2.60 87.66 -64.78
CA SER A 41 -2.56 86.76 -65.96
C SER A 41 -2.00 87.46 -67.22
N GLY A 42 -1.41 86.66 -68.12
CA GLY A 42 -0.93 87.12 -69.43
C GLY A 42 0.33 88.01 -69.37
N ALA A 43 0.34 89.11 -70.12
CA ALA A 43 1.50 90.00 -70.26
C ALA A 43 1.95 90.63 -68.93
N LYS A 44 1.00 90.95 -68.05
CA LYS A 44 1.27 91.54 -66.73
C LYS A 44 2.00 90.59 -65.78
N ARG A 45 1.78 89.27 -65.94
CA ARG A 45 2.51 88.24 -65.21
C ARG A 45 3.98 88.18 -65.61
N LYS A 46 4.28 88.26 -66.92
CA LYS A 46 5.67 88.27 -67.41
C LYS A 46 6.45 89.48 -66.92
N GLU A 47 5.81 90.64 -66.83
CA GLU A 47 6.42 91.85 -66.28
C GLU A 47 6.72 91.72 -64.78
N LEU A 48 5.78 91.16 -64.02
CA LEU A 48 5.96 90.93 -62.59
C LEU A 48 6.97 89.81 -62.29
N GLU A 49 7.07 88.79 -63.15
CA GLU A 49 8.09 87.73 -63.07
C GLU A 49 9.50 88.30 -63.30
N ALA A 50 9.65 89.21 -64.28
CA ALA A 50 10.90 89.92 -64.52
C ALA A 50 11.28 90.81 -63.33
N LYS A 51 10.31 91.54 -62.75
CA LYS A 51 10.53 92.35 -61.55
C LYS A 51 10.91 91.50 -60.32
N ALA A 52 10.23 90.38 -60.12
CA ALA A 52 10.56 89.46 -59.04
C ALA A 52 11.95 88.83 -59.21
N ALA A 53 12.37 88.52 -60.44
CA ALA A 53 13.72 88.04 -60.73
C ALA A 53 14.79 89.13 -60.48
N GLU A 54 14.50 90.38 -60.83
CA GLU A 54 15.38 91.52 -60.55
C GLU A 54 15.52 91.78 -59.04
N LEU A 55 14.42 91.76 -58.29
CA LEU A 55 14.43 91.90 -56.83
C LEU A 55 15.20 90.76 -56.16
N ARG A 56 15.04 89.51 -56.63
CA ARG A 56 15.85 88.36 -56.16
C ARG A 56 17.33 88.57 -56.39
N ALA A 57 17.72 89.03 -57.58
CA ALA A 57 19.12 89.29 -57.90
C ALA A 57 19.71 90.40 -57.01
N LYS A 58 18.91 91.43 -56.67
CA LYS A 58 19.30 92.49 -55.72
C LYS A 58 19.47 91.97 -54.29
N ILE A 59 18.56 91.12 -53.81
CA ILE A 59 18.65 90.53 -52.46
C ILE A 59 19.86 89.59 -52.36
N HIS A 60 20.08 88.74 -53.37
CA HIS A 60 21.23 87.83 -53.41
C HIS A 60 22.58 88.58 -53.48
N ALA A 61 22.61 89.78 -54.07
CA ALA A 61 23.82 90.60 -54.11
C ALA A 61 24.15 91.26 -52.75
N LEU A 62 23.15 91.42 -51.88
CA LEU A 62 23.27 92.08 -50.57
C LEU A 62 23.45 91.06 -49.42
N ASP A 63 22.69 89.95 -49.43
CA ASP A 63 22.80 88.87 -48.45
C ASP A 63 22.50 87.49 -49.09
N PRO A 64 23.53 86.64 -49.30
CA PRO A 64 23.38 85.32 -49.90
C PRO A 64 22.60 84.32 -49.03
N GLN A 65 22.56 84.47 -47.69
CA GLN A 65 21.85 83.55 -46.82
C GLN A 65 20.35 83.84 -46.78
N ALA A 66 19.96 85.12 -46.72
CA ALA A 66 18.56 85.52 -46.79
C ALA A 66 17.86 85.09 -48.10
N ALA A 67 18.61 85.00 -49.20
CA ALA A 67 18.11 84.52 -50.49
C ALA A 67 17.74 83.02 -50.49
N LEU A 68 18.49 82.20 -49.74
CA LEU A 68 18.25 80.76 -49.61
C LEU A 68 17.02 80.49 -48.72
N ASP A 69 16.89 81.22 -47.62
CA ASP A 69 15.73 81.11 -46.71
C ASP A 69 14.42 81.57 -47.37
N ALA A 70 14.49 82.57 -48.26
CA ALA A 70 13.36 83.02 -49.07
C ALA A 70 12.93 82.00 -50.15
N GLU A 71 13.83 81.11 -50.55
CA GLU A 71 13.58 80.03 -51.49
C GLU A 71 12.93 78.83 -50.79
N GLU A 72 13.41 78.46 -49.59
CA GLU A 72 12.82 77.42 -48.76
C GLU A 72 11.43 77.84 -48.22
N SER A 73 11.26 79.09 -47.81
CA SER A 73 9.96 79.66 -47.42
C SER A 73 8.97 79.72 -48.61
N SER A 74 9.46 79.84 -49.85
CA SER A 74 8.62 79.79 -51.05
C SER A 74 8.14 78.38 -51.41
N LEU A 75 8.94 77.35 -51.11
CA LEU A 75 8.56 75.95 -51.28
C LEU A 75 7.62 75.48 -50.16
N VAL A 76 7.79 76.00 -48.95
CA VAL A 76 6.92 75.70 -47.79
C VAL A 76 5.52 76.32 -47.91
N ASN A 77 5.38 77.46 -48.61
CA ASN A 77 4.10 78.16 -48.78
C ASN A 77 3.37 77.87 -50.11
N ASP A 78 3.94 77.04 -50.99
CA ASP A 78 3.24 76.57 -52.20
C ASP A 78 2.09 75.60 -51.81
N PRO A 79 0.82 75.97 -52.09
CA PRO A 79 -0.35 75.14 -51.75
C PRO A 79 -0.28 73.72 -52.33
N TYR A 80 0.37 73.54 -53.48
CA TYR A 80 0.52 72.25 -54.14
C TYR A 80 1.56 71.35 -53.44
N TYR A 81 2.67 71.92 -52.98
CA TYR A 81 3.70 71.19 -52.24
C TYR A 81 3.18 70.71 -50.87
N LEU A 82 2.47 71.57 -50.13
CA LEU A 82 1.85 71.22 -48.85
C LEU A 82 0.81 70.10 -49.00
N ALA A 83 -0.04 70.16 -50.04
CA ALA A 83 -1.01 69.11 -50.31
C ALA A 83 -0.32 67.76 -50.58
N THR A 84 0.75 67.76 -51.37
CA THR A 84 1.50 66.54 -51.72
C THR A 84 2.29 66.00 -50.53
N LYS A 85 2.86 66.87 -49.69
CA LYS A 85 3.54 66.49 -48.44
C LYS A 85 2.56 65.85 -47.44
N ASN A 86 1.37 66.43 -47.28
CA ASN A 86 0.32 65.87 -46.42
C ASN A 86 -0.17 64.51 -46.94
N GLN A 87 -0.31 64.34 -48.25
CA GLN A 87 -0.61 63.04 -48.85
C GLN A 87 0.49 62.01 -48.59
N LEU A 88 1.76 62.39 -48.75
CA LEU A 88 2.90 61.51 -48.45
C LEU A 88 2.92 61.08 -46.98
N GLU A 89 2.68 62.02 -46.07
CA GLU A 89 2.61 61.75 -44.63
C GLU A 89 1.45 60.79 -44.31
N GLY A 90 0.28 60.99 -44.93
CA GLY A 90 -0.88 60.10 -44.81
C GLY A 90 -0.63 58.69 -45.35
N VAL A 91 0.10 58.57 -46.47
CA VAL A 91 0.50 57.26 -47.02
C VAL A 91 1.52 56.58 -46.10
N LYS A 92 2.50 57.32 -45.54
CA LYS A 92 3.47 56.78 -44.59
C LYS A 92 2.82 56.26 -43.32
N THR A 93 1.87 56.99 -42.75
CA THR A 93 1.12 56.54 -41.56
C THR A 93 0.29 55.30 -41.87
N ASN A 94 -0.34 55.22 -43.05
CA ASN A 94 -1.04 54.01 -43.51
C ASN A 94 -0.10 52.81 -43.67
N ILE A 95 1.10 53.01 -44.23
CA ILE A 95 2.11 51.93 -44.34
C ILE A 95 2.50 51.43 -42.95
N HIS A 96 2.75 52.34 -42.00
CA HIS A 96 3.07 51.95 -40.62
C HIS A 96 1.91 51.20 -39.95
N ALA A 97 0.67 51.66 -40.11
CA ALA A 97 -0.50 51.00 -39.57
C ALA A 97 -0.65 49.57 -40.14
N LEU A 98 -0.51 49.42 -41.46
CA LEU A 98 -0.55 48.13 -42.15
C LEU A 98 0.59 47.20 -41.74
N GLN A 99 1.79 47.74 -41.49
CA GLN A 99 2.92 46.95 -41.00
C GLN A 99 2.68 46.43 -39.58
N GLU A 100 2.10 47.24 -38.70
CA GLU A 100 1.73 46.81 -37.35
C GLU A 100 0.57 45.80 -37.38
N GLU A 101 -0.41 45.99 -38.27
CA GLU A 101 -1.48 45.01 -38.51
C GLU A 101 -0.90 43.67 -39.01
N LEU A 102 0.03 43.70 -39.96
CA LEU A 102 0.68 42.51 -40.50
C LEU A 102 1.45 41.75 -39.40
N LYS A 103 2.23 42.46 -38.56
CA LYS A 103 2.88 41.84 -37.39
C LYS A 103 1.87 41.23 -36.41
N ALA A 104 0.75 41.90 -36.16
CA ALA A 104 -0.28 41.41 -35.25
C ALA A 104 -0.96 40.15 -35.80
N VAL A 105 -1.21 40.11 -37.11
CA VAL A 105 -1.74 38.93 -37.82
C VAL A 105 -0.74 37.78 -37.80
N ASP A 106 0.54 38.03 -38.09
CA ASP A 106 1.60 37.00 -38.01
C ASP A 106 1.72 36.43 -36.60
N GLY A 107 1.65 37.28 -35.57
CA GLY A 107 1.62 36.84 -34.18
C GLY A 107 0.44 35.92 -33.87
N ARG A 108 -0.76 36.22 -34.40
CA ARG A 108 -1.95 35.36 -34.28
C ARG A 108 -1.81 34.05 -35.04
N ILE A 109 -1.20 34.06 -36.22
CA ILE A 109 -0.95 32.84 -37.01
C ILE A 109 -0.02 31.90 -36.23
N GLU A 110 1.04 32.43 -35.63
CA GLU A 110 1.98 31.62 -34.85
C GLU A 110 1.33 31.04 -33.58
N GLU A 111 0.48 31.80 -32.91
CA GLU A 111 -0.28 31.29 -31.77
C GLU A 111 -1.26 30.17 -32.17
N LEU A 112 -2.01 30.37 -33.26
CA LEU A 112 -2.91 29.34 -33.80
C LEU A 112 -2.15 28.09 -34.26
N ARG A 113 -0.96 28.25 -34.87
CA ARG A 113 -0.09 27.11 -35.24
C ARG A 113 0.34 26.31 -34.01
N LYS A 114 0.73 26.97 -32.91
CA LYS A 114 1.07 26.29 -31.66
C LYS A 114 -0.12 25.52 -31.10
N GLN A 115 -1.30 26.11 -31.10
CA GLN A 115 -2.52 25.43 -30.62
C GLN A 115 -2.90 24.24 -31.51
N LEU A 116 -2.77 24.38 -32.83
CA LEU A 116 -3.02 23.30 -33.79
C LEU A 116 -2.06 22.13 -33.57
N LEU A 117 -0.79 22.40 -33.25
CA LEU A 117 0.20 21.37 -32.92
C LEU A 117 -0.07 20.66 -31.58
N LEU A 118 -0.76 21.31 -30.65
CA LEU A 118 -1.18 20.72 -29.37
C LEU A 118 -2.45 19.88 -29.49
N THR A 119 -3.33 20.22 -30.44
CA THR A 119 -4.61 19.54 -30.69
C THR A 119 -4.50 18.01 -30.86
N PRO A 120 -3.62 17.45 -31.72
CA PRO A 120 -3.51 16.01 -31.90
C PRO A 120 -3.03 15.29 -30.63
N LYS A 121 -2.23 15.95 -29.78
CA LYS A 121 -1.80 15.39 -28.50
C LYS A 121 -2.95 15.26 -27.51
N VAL A 122 -3.84 16.26 -27.48
CA VAL A 122 -5.04 16.24 -26.63
C VAL A 122 -5.98 15.11 -27.09
N GLU A 123 -6.21 14.97 -28.38
CA GLU A 123 -7.06 13.91 -28.94
C GLU A 123 -6.47 12.52 -28.69
N ALA A 124 -5.16 12.32 -28.93
CA ALA A 124 -4.48 11.07 -28.62
C ALA A 124 -4.59 10.71 -27.12
N ARG A 125 -4.39 11.69 -26.23
CA ARG A 125 -4.51 11.50 -24.78
C ARG A 125 -5.94 11.19 -24.36
N TYR A 126 -6.92 11.81 -24.99
CA TYR A 126 -8.34 11.54 -24.75
C TYR A 126 -8.71 10.12 -25.16
N ASN A 127 -8.27 9.66 -26.34
CA ASN A 127 -8.49 8.30 -26.83
C ASN A 127 -7.83 7.25 -25.92
N GLU A 128 -6.58 7.48 -25.50
CA GLU A 128 -5.89 6.63 -24.52
C GLU A 128 -6.70 6.52 -23.21
N LEU A 129 -7.29 7.62 -22.73
CA LEU A 129 -8.09 7.63 -21.52
C LEU A 129 -9.42 6.87 -21.69
N LEU A 130 -10.03 6.95 -22.88
CA LEU A 130 -11.23 6.18 -23.22
C LEU A 130 -10.94 4.67 -23.25
N GLU A 131 -9.84 4.25 -23.88
CA GLU A 131 -9.41 2.84 -23.89
C GLU A 131 -9.12 2.35 -22.47
N LEU A 132 -8.40 3.13 -21.67
CA LEU A 132 -8.10 2.80 -20.29
C LEU A 132 -9.37 2.65 -19.44
N LYS A 133 -10.35 3.54 -19.64
CA LYS A 133 -11.66 3.46 -18.99
C LYS A 133 -12.41 2.18 -19.39
N ALA A 134 -12.47 1.87 -20.69
CA ALA A 134 -13.12 0.67 -21.20
C ALA A 134 -12.48 -0.61 -20.64
N ASN A 135 -11.15 -0.68 -20.65
CA ASN A 135 -10.38 -1.80 -20.11
C ASN A 135 -10.61 -1.99 -18.60
N ARG A 136 -10.60 -0.91 -17.80
CA ARG A 136 -10.91 -0.99 -16.37
C ARG A 136 -12.33 -1.47 -16.13
N GLN A 137 -13.30 -0.99 -16.91
CA GLN A 137 -14.69 -1.38 -16.76
C GLN A 137 -14.91 -2.85 -17.14
N ALA A 138 -14.25 -3.34 -18.19
CA ALA A 138 -14.26 -4.76 -18.55
C ALA A 138 -13.66 -5.64 -17.44
N ARG A 139 -12.48 -5.26 -16.90
CA ARG A 139 -11.86 -5.98 -15.77
C ARG A 139 -12.74 -5.99 -14.52
N TYR A 140 -13.38 -4.86 -14.21
CA TYR A 140 -14.30 -4.79 -13.08
C TYR A 140 -15.48 -5.75 -13.25
N ARG A 141 -16.08 -5.80 -14.44
CA ARG A 141 -17.19 -6.73 -14.75
C ARG A 141 -16.75 -8.19 -14.63
N ASP A 142 -15.59 -8.55 -15.18
CA ASP A 142 -15.03 -9.91 -15.07
C ASP A 142 -14.80 -10.32 -13.61
N MET A 143 -14.23 -9.42 -12.81
CA MET A 143 -13.99 -9.69 -11.38
C MET A 143 -15.28 -9.76 -10.56
N ALA A 144 -16.27 -8.93 -10.88
CA ALA A 144 -17.58 -9.01 -10.26
C ALA A 144 -18.27 -10.35 -10.59
N GLN A 145 -18.20 -10.79 -11.85
CA GLN A 145 -18.75 -12.08 -12.27
C GLN A 145 -18.07 -13.26 -11.54
N LYS A 146 -16.73 -13.28 -11.49
CA LYS A 146 -15.98 -14.31 -10.75
C LYS A 146 -16.31 -14.36 -9.26
N LEU A 147 -16.54 -13.19 -8.67
CA LEU A 147 -16.94 -13.09 -7.27
C LEU A 147 -18.35 -13.69 -7.05
N GLU A 148 -19.29 -13.43 -7.94
CA GLU A 148 -20.62 -14.04 -7.88
C GLU A 148 -20.57 -15.55 -8.14
N GLU A 149 -19.75 -16.02 -9.08
CA GLU A 149 -19.52 -17.45 -9.32
C GLU A 149 -18.91 -18.14 -8.09
N ALA A 150 -17.91 -17.52 -7.45
CA ALA A 150 -17.30 -18.04 -6.23
C ALA A 150 -18.29 -18.09 -5.07
N ARG A 151 -19.15 -17.07 -4.91
CA ARG A 151 -20.22 -17.06 -3.91
C ARG A 151 -21.22 -18.18 -4.17
N ALA A 152 -21.68 -18.32 -5.41
CA ALA A 152 -22.58 -19.40 -5.80
C ALA A 152 -21.94 -20.77 -5.54
N SER A 153 -20.64 -20.94 -5.84
CA SER A 153 -19.90 -22.17 -5.54
C SER A 153 -19.84 -22.46 -4.04
N ILE A 154 -19.60 -21.45 -3.20
CA ILE A 154 -19.59 -21.61 -1.73
C ILE A 154 -20.98 -21.98 -1.23
N ASP A 155 -22.04 -21.36 -1.76
CA ASP A 155 -23.40 -21.65 -1.35
C ASP A 155 -23.86 -23.04 -1.83
N LEU A 156 -23.44 -23.45 -3.03
CA LEU A 156 -23.62 -24.82 -3.53
C LEU A 156 -22.83 -25.82 -2.68
N GLU A 157 -21.59 -25.52 -2.31
CA GLU A 157 -20.79 -26.38 -1.44
C GLU A 157 -21.44 -26.48 -0.06
N ARG A 158 -21.88 -25.38 0.55
CA ARG A 158 -22.62 -25.40 1.83
C ARG A 158 -23.93 -26.20 1.73
N GLY A 159 -24.66 -26.06 0.61
CA GLY A 159 -25.87 -26.84 0.34
C GLY A 159 -25.59 -28.33 0.11
N GLN A 160 -24.48 -28.67 -0.57
CA GLN A 160 -24.07 -30.04 -0.88
C GLN A 160 -23.28 -30.71 0.25
N MET A 161 -22.68 -29.96 1.17
CA MET A 161 -22.06 -30.48 2.41
C MET A 161 -23.10 -31.05 3.38
N ALA A 162 -24.39 -30.89 3.10
CA ALA A 162 -25.48 -31.59 3.79
C ALA A 162 -25.81 -32.97 3.18
N GLU A 163 -25.34 -33.29 1.96
CA GLU A 163 -25.65 -34.55 1.30
C GLU A 163 -24.41 -35.46 1.20
N ARG A 164 -24.38 -36.39 2.15
CA ARG A 164 -23.69 -37.70 2.12
C ARG A 164 -22.31 -37.78 2.77
N PHE A 165 -22.24 -37.39 4.05
CA PHE A 165 -21.47 -38.21 4.99
C PHE A 165 -22.27 -39.49 5.28
N SER A 166 -22.15 -40.49 4.41
CA SER A 166 -22.56 -41.85 4.76
C SER A 166 -21.48 -42.41 5.67
N ILE A 167 -21.83 -42.69 6.92
CA ILE A 167 -20.97 -43.45 7.81
C ILE A 167 -20.93 -44.88 7.23
N ILE A 168 -19.88 -45.20 6.47
CA ILE A 168 -19.69 -46.53 5.87
C ILE A 168 -19.30 -47.53 6.96
N ASP A 169 -18.52 -47.08 7.94
CA ASP A 169 -18.06 -47.89 9.06
C ASP A 169 -18.10 -47.04 10.34
N PRO A 170 -19.08 -47.26 11.24
CA PRO A 170 -19.14 -46.56 12.51
C PRO A 170 -17.96 -46.97 13.40
N ALA A 171 -17.45 -46.04 14.20
CA ALA A 171 -16.37 -46.34 15.13
C ALA A 171 -16.84 -47.40 16.15
N VAL A 172 -16.24 -48.59 16.09
CA VAL A 172 -16.50 -49.66 17.05
C VAL A 172 -15.67 -49.41 18.32
N PHE A 173 -16.30 -49.53 19.48
CA PHE A 173 -15.58 -49.47 20.75
C PHE A 173 -14.68 -50.70 20.90
N PRO A 174 -13.44 -50.55 21.38
CA PRO A 174 -12.57 -51.70 21.60
C PRO A 174 -13.15 -52.60 22.69
N GLU A 175 -13.48 -53.84 22.32
CA GLU A 175 -13.97 -54.87 23.26
C GLU A 175 -12.88 -55.34 24.24
N GLU A 176 -11.62 -55.18 23.85
CA GLU A 176 -10.46 -55.54 24.67
C GLU A 176 -9.60 -54.32 25.04
N PRO A 177 -9.06 -54.28 26.27
CA PRO A 177 -8.18 -53.21 26.69
C PRO A 177 -6.87 -53.23 25.89
N VAL A 178 -6.66 -52.20 25.06
CA VAL A 178 -5.48 -52.07 24.18
C VAL A 178 -4.17 -52.03 24.99
N LYS A 179 -4.16 -51.33 26.13
CA LYS A 179 -3.02 -51.25 27.08
C LYS A 179 -3.52 -50.90 28.49
N PRO A 180 -2.80 -51.29 29.57
CA PRO A 180 -1.72 -52.27 29.62
C PRO A 180 -2.24 -53.71 29.72
N ASN A 181 -1.42 -54.70 29.34
CA ASN A 181 -1.76 -56.13 29.47
C ASN A 181 -1.88 -56.50 30.96
N ARG A 182 -3.13 -56.57 31.44
CA ARG A 182 -3.46 -56.81 32.85
C ARG A 182 -2.93 -58.14 33.35
N LEU A 183 -2.95 -59.18 32.50
CA LEU A 183 -2.49 -60.52 32.84
C LEU A 183 -0.97 -60.55 33.09
N ALA A 184 -0.19 -59.86 32.26
CA ALA A 184 1.25 -59.73 32.45
C ALA A 184 1.59 -59.03 33.78
N LEU A 185 0.89 -57.94 34.10
CA LEU A 185 1.12 -57.20 35.34
C LEU A 185 0.78 -58.04 36.58
N THR A 186 -0.31 -58.81 36.53
CA THR A 186 -0.68 -59.71 37.65
C THR A 186 0.34 -60.82 37.88
N LEU A 187 0.87 -61.42 36.81
CA LEU A 187 1.88 -62.48 36.93
C LEU A 187 3.19 -61.94 37.51
N ILE A 188 3.62 -60.76 37.05
CA ILE A 188 4.81 -60.09 37.59
C ILE A 188 4.62 -59.76 39.08
N GLY A 189 3.47 -59.20 39.45
CA GLY A 189 3.13 -58.90 40.85
C GLY A 189 3.12 -60.14 41.74
N LEU A 190 2.56 -61.26 41.26
CA LEU A 190 2.55 -62.53 42.00
C LEU A 190 3.96 -63.07 42.23
N ILE A 191 4.79 -63.10 41.18
CA ILE A 191 6.17 -63.59 41.26
C ILE A 191 7.00 -62.71 42.20
N LEU A 192 6.90 -61.38 42.07
CA LEU A 192 7.60 -60.45 42.96
C LEU A 192 7.11 -60.57 44.41
N GLY A 193 5.81 -60.67 44.64
CA GLY A 193 5.24 -60.83 45.97
C GLY A 193 5.72 -62.11 46.66
N LEU A 194 5.71 -63.24 45.94
CA LEU A 194 6.27 -64.51 46.45
C LEU A 194 7.78 -64.40 46.69
N GLY A 195 8.51 -63.78 45.77
CA GLY A 195 9.95 -63.56 45.91
C GLY A 195 10.30 -62.75 47.15
N VAL A 196 9.60 -61.63 47.38
CA VAL A 196 9.79 -60.79 48.58
C VAL A 196 9.36 -61.53 49.84
N GLY A 197 8.25 -62.29 49.81
CA GLY A 197 7.79 -63.07 50.96
C GLY A 197 8.78 -64.15 51.39
N VAL A 198 9.27 -64.96 50.44
CA VAL A 198 10.29 -65.98 50.69
C VAL A 198 11.62 -65.33 51.10
N GLY A 199 12.02 -64.26 50.43
CA GLY A 199 13.24 -63.50 50.75
C GLY A 199 13.19 -62.93 52.17
N ALA A 200 12.08 -62.32 52.58
CA ALA A 200 11.90 -61.80 53.93
C ALA A 200 11.90 -62.91 54.99
N ALA A 201 11.28 -64.05 54.71
CA ALA A 201 11.31 -65.22 55.60
C ALA A 201 12.73 -65.78 55.75
N ALA A 202 13.46 -65.93 54.64
CA ALA A 202 14.84 -66.41 54.64
C ALA A 202 15.79 -65.43 55.35
N ALA A 203 15.64 -64.13 55.12
CA ALA A 203 16.40 -63.10 55.83
C ALA A 203 16.11 -63.12 57.33
N ARG A 204 14.85 -63.30 57.72
CA ARG A 204 14.46 -63.42 59.13
C ARG A 204 15.07 -64.65 59.80
N GLU A 205 15.07 -65.79 59.13
CA GLU A 205 15.71 -67.03 59.63
C GLU A 205 17.24 -66.87 59.71
N ALA A 206 17.86 -66.25 58.71
CA ALA A 206 19.32 -66.03 58.69
C ALA A 206 19.79 -65.09 59.81
N LEU A 207 18.94 -64.15 60.23
CA LEU A 207 19.20 -63.23 61.35
C LEU A 207 18.81 -63.83 62.72
N ASP A 208 18.14 -64.99 62.77
CA ASP A 208 17.76 -65.63 64.03
C ASP A 208 18.93 -66.45 64.58
N ALA A 209 19.52 -65.97 65.68
CA ALA A 209 20.62 -66.65 66.37
C ALA A 209 20.14 -67.75 67.36
N THR A 210 18.85 -68.09 67.38
CA THR A 210 18.29 -69.01 68.38
C THR A 210 18.49 -70.48 68.01
N PHE A 211 18.97 -71.29 68.96
CA PHE A 211 19.12 -72.73 68.79
C PHE A 211 17.80 -73.47 69.05
N HIS A 212 17.12 -73.87 67.98
CA HIS A 212 15.81 -74.54 68.04
C HIS A 212 15.87 -76.06 68.28
N SER A 213 17.06 -76.66 68.35
CA SER A 213 17.22 -78.11 68.51
C SER A 213 18.46 -78.45 69.32
N ALA A 214 18.34 -79.41 70.25
CA ALA A 214 19.45 -79.91 71.05
C ALA A 214 20.63 -80.40 70.16
N ARG A 215 20.32 -81.03 69.01
CA ARG A 215 21.33 -81.47 68.02
C ARG A 215 22.05 -80.33 67.31
N ARG A 216 21.43 -79.15 67.15
CA ARG A 216 22.09 -77.95 66.61
C ARG A 216 23.01 -77.34 67.66
N LEU A 217 22.56 -77.27 68.91
CA LEU A 217 23.35 -76.77 70.04
C LEU A 217 24.59 -77.64 70.31
N GLN A 218 24.44 -78.97 70.35
CA GLN A 218 25.55 -79.91 70.55
C GLN A 218 26.65 -79.76 69.48
N ARG A 219 26.25 -79.58 68.21
CA ARG A 219 27.20 -79.36 67.11
C ARG A 219 27.91 -78.01 67.19
N ALA A 220 27.21 -76.96 67.62
CA ALA A 220 27.79 -75.63 67.75
C ALA A 220 28.70 -75.51 69.00
N ALA A 221 28.31 -76.12 70.12
CA ALA A 221 29.01 -76.03 71.40
C ALA A 221 30.10 -77.12 71.60
N GLY A 222 30.11 -78.17 70.78
CA GLY A 222 31.11 -79.24 70.84
C GLY A 222 30.99 -80.17 72.06
N VAL A 223 29.90 -80.09 72.82
CA VAL A 223 29.68 -80.86 74.06
C VAL A 223 28.34 -81.63 74.03
N PRO A 224 28.27 -82.85 74.60
CA PRO A 224 27.05 -83.65 74.59
C PRO A 224 25.95 -83.02 75.46
N VAL A 225 24.71 -83.01 74.97
CA VAL A 225 23.55 -82.51 75.71
C VAL A 225 23.10 -83.59 76.71
N LEU A 226 23.21 -83.30 78.00
CA LEU A 226 22.92 -84.27 79.09
C LEU A 226 21.42 -84.49 79.33
N ALA A 227 20.60 -83.44 79.18
CA ALA A 227 19.16 -83.52 79.33
C ALA A 227 18.46 -82.38 78.57
N VAL A 228 17.23 -82.63 78.09
CA VAL A 228 16.35 -81.61 77.51
C VAL A 228 15.16 -81.45 78.45
N ILE A 229 15.02 -80.26 79.03
CA ILE A 229 13.87 -79.94 79.88
C ILE A 229 12.71 -79.54 78.97
N GLY A 230 11.60 -80.27 79.05
CA GLY A 230 10.38 -79.94 78.34
C GLY A 230 9.83 -78.58 78.78
N ALA A 231 9.40 -77.77 77.83
CA ALA A 231 8.78 -76.48 78.14
C ALA A 231 7.47 -76.70 78.92
N ILE A 232 7.35 -76.07 80.10
CA ILE A 232 6.12 -76.08 80.90
C ILE A 232 5.20 -74.98 80.37
N GLU A 233 4.06 -75.35 79.78
CA GLU A 233 3.13 -74.37 79.20
C GLU A 233 2.40 -73.56 80.28
N THR A 234 2.73 -72.28 80.39
CA THR A 234 2.03 -71.33 81.27
C THR A 234 0.67 -70.92 80.69
N ALA A 235 -0.26 -70.41 81.51
CA ALA A 235 -1.54 -69.89 81.04
C ALA A 235 -1.39 -68.77 79.99
N ALA A 236 -0.34 -67.94 80.14
CA ALA A 236 0.02 -66.89 79.18
C ALA A 236 0.52 -67.46 77.83
N ASP A 237 1.21 -68.60 77.83
CA ASP A 237 1.62 -69.26 76.58
C ASP A 237 0.43 -69.81 75.81
N ARG A 238 -0.61 -70.30 76.49
CA ARG A 238 -1.84 -70.81 75.84
C ARG A 238 -2.60 -69.70 75.13
N THR A 239 -2.77 -68.53 75.76
CA THR A 239 -3.43 -67.38 75.13
C THR A 239 -2.60 -66.84 73.96
N ARG A 240 -1.27 -66.76 74.10
CA ARG A 240 -0.37 -66.32 73.02
C ARG A 240 -0.35 -67.29 71.83
N ARG A 241 -0.42 -68.61 72.07
CA ARG A 241 -0.56 -69.64 71.02
C ARG A 241 -1.90 -69.52 70.30
N ARG A 242 -3.01 -69.30 71.03
CA ARG A 242 -4.33 -69.07 70.43
C ARG A 242 -4.34 -67.81 69.57
N LEU A 243 -3.83 -66.69 70.07
CA LEU A 243 -3.73 -65.43 69.32
C LEU A 243 -2.84 -65.58 68.08
N ARG A 244 -1.70 -66.28 68.19
CA ARG A 244 -0.87 -66.59 67.02
C ARG A 244 -1.62 -67.44 66.00
N ARG A 245 -2.31 -68.50 66.41
CA ARG A 245 -3.11 -69.34 65.51
C ARG A 245 -4.23 -68.53 64.84
N LEU A 246 -4.92 -67.67 65.58
CA LEU A 246 -5.92 -66.76 65.03
C LEU A 246 -5.30 -65.75 64.06
N ALA A 247 -4.09 -65.24 64.34
CA ALA A 247 -3.37 -64.38 63.41
C ALA A 247 -2.98 -65.13 62.13
N TRP A 248 -2.49 -66.38 62.22
CA TRP A 248 -2.23 -67.21 61.03
C TRP A 248 -3.51 -67.53 60.25
N ALA A 249 -4.61 -67.84 60.94
CA ALA A 249 -5.93 -68.05 60.31
C ALA A 249 -6.45 -66.76 59.65
N GLY A 250 -6.26 -65.60 60.29
CA GLY A 250 -6.62 -64.30 59.74
C GLY A 250 -5.77 -63.92 58.52
N SER A 251 -4.45 -64.15 58.57
CA SER A 251 -3.56 -63.90 57.44
C SER A 251 -3.88 -64.80 56.24
N THR A 252 -4.20 -66.07 56.48
CA THR A 252 -4.59 -67.00 55.40
C THR A 252 -5.94 -66.62 54.78
N LEU A 253 -6.91 -66.24 55.60
CA LEU A 253 -8.21 -65.72 55.12
C LEU A 253 -8.05 -64.41 54.34
N GLY A 254 -7.18 -63.51 54.82
CA GLY A 254 -6.87 -62.24 54.15
C GLY A 254 -6.19 -62.46 52.79
N LEU A 255 -5.24 -63.39 52.69
CA LEU A 255 -4.61 -63.76 51.42
C LEU A 255 -5.64 -64.28 50.42
N LEU A 256 -6.57 -65.12 50.87
CA LEU A 256 -7.63 -65.68 50.03
C LEU A 256 -8.60 -64.58 49.56
N ALA A 257 -8.99 -63.65 50.44
CA ALA A 257 -9.83 -62.51 50.08
C ALA A 257 -9.16 -61.59 49.05
N VAL A 258 -7.85 -61.32 49.19
CA VAL A 258 -7.08 -60.54 48.22
C VAL A 258 -6.99 -61.27 46.87
N ALA A 259 -6.79 -62.58 46.87
CA ALA A 259 -6.78 -63.38 45.65
C ALA A 259 -8.13 -63.32 44.91
N VAL A 260 -9.24 -63.41 45.64
CA VAL A 260 -10.60 -63.28 45.08
C VAL A 260 -10.85 -61.87 44.53
N ALA A 261 -10.44 -60.83 45.25
CA ALA A 261 -10.56 -59.45 44.79
C ALA A 261 -9.71 -59.17 43.53
N LEU A 262 -8.51 -59.75 43.45
CA LEU A 262 -7.65 -59.63 42.29
C LEU A 262 -8.31 -60.26 41.06
N VAL A 263 -8.92 -61.45 41.21
CA VAL A 263 -9.64 -62.11 40.11
C VAL A 263 -10.86 -61.29 39.68
N HIS A 264 -11.64 -60.77 40.64
CA HIS A 264 -12.82 -59.93 40.37
C HIS A 264 -12.47 -58.69 39.53
N PHE A 265 -11.35 -58.04 39.83
CA PHE A 265 -10.96 -56.78 39.17
C PHE A 265 -10.21 -56.97 37.85
N THR A 266 -9.54 -58.12 37.65
CA THR A 266 -8.60 -58.30 36.53
C THR A 266 -9.12 -59.19 35.41
N VAL A 267 -9.97 -60.18 35.69
CA VAL A 267 -10.43 -61.15 34.68
C VAL A 267 -11.87 -60.87 34.26
N LYS A 268 -12.82 -60.96 35.19
CA LYS A 268 -14.25 -60.67 34.99
C LYS A 268 -14.88 -60.32 36.34
N PRO A 269 -15.87 -59.40 36.40
CA PRO A 269 -16.63 -59.20 37.63
C PRO A 269 -17.28 -60.53 38.05
N LEU A 270 -17.29 -60.79 39.35
CA LEU A 270 -17.81 -62.03 39.96
C LEU A 270 -19.25 -62.31 39.55
N ASP A 271 -20.01 -61.25 39.22
CA ASP A 271 -21.38 -61.34 38.72
C ASP A 271 -21.46 -62.11 37.39
N VAL A 272 -20.50 -61.89 36.47
CA VAL A 272 -20.45 -62.56 35.15
C VAL A 272 -20.00 -64.01 35.29
N LEU A 273 -19.05 -64.29 36.20
CA LEU A 273 -18.62 -65.66 36.48
C LEU A 273 -19.72 -66.47 37.17
N TRP A 274 -20.47 -65.85 38.08
CA TRP A 274 -21.64 -66.43 38.72
C TRP A 274 -22.78 -66.69 37.73
N LEU A 275 -23.02 -65.76 36.79
CA LEU A 275 -24.00 -65.92 35.72
C LEU A 275 -23.62 -67.01 34.69
N GLN A 276 -22.34 -67.15 34.35
CA GLN A 276 -21.86 -68.26 33.50
C GLN A 276 -21.91 -69.61 34.20
N ALA A 277 -21.52 -69.68 35.48
CA ALA A 277 -21.57 -70.91 36.27
C ALA A 277 -23.01 -71.40 36.50
N THR A 278 -23.98 -70.49 36.51
CA THR A 278 -25.42 -70.81 36.60
C THR A 278 -26.07 -71.07 35.23
N GLY A 279 -25.31 -71.05 34.13
CA GLY A 279 -25.77 -71.44 32.78
C GLY A 279 -26.80 -70.51 32.13
N LYS A 280 -27.00 -69.30 32.68
CA LYS A 280 -28.07 -68.38 32.24
C LYS A 280 -27.69 -67.45 31.10
N VAL A 281 -26.41 -67.40 30.73
CA VAL A 281 -25.92 -66.49 29.68
C VAL A 281 -26.27 -67.00 28.28
N THR A 282 -26.30 -68.31 28.06
CA THR A 282 -26.63 -68.90 26.75
C THR A 282 -28.11 -68.72 26.36
N ALA A 283 -29.02 -68.65 27.34
CA ALA A 283 -30.44 -68.46 27.09
C ALA A 283 -30.79 -67.02 26.65
N ALA A 284 -30.06 -66.02 27.16
CA ALA A 284 -30.30 -64.62 26.79
C ALA A 284 -29.78 -64.29 25.38
N GLU A 285 -28.70 -64.94 24.92
CA GLU A 285 -28.21 -64.83 23.53
C GLU A 285 -29.13 -65.54 22.53
N GLU A 286 -29.74 -66.69 22.89
CA GLU A 286 -30.73 -67.37 22.04
C GLU A 286 -32.04 -66.59 21.90
N GLU A 287 -32.57 -65.98 22.98
CA GLU A 287 -33.76 -65.13 22.90
C GLU A 287 -33.52 -63.84 22.12
N ALA A 288 -32.33 -63.25 22.24
CA ALA A 288 -31.96 -62.05 21.49
C ALA A 288 -31.80 -62.33 19.98
N GLN A 289 -31.38 -63.53 19.57
CA GLN A 289 -31.29 -63.90 18.14
C GLN A 289 -32.63 -64.37 17.56
N GLN A 290 -33.53 -64.96 18.36
CA GLN A 290 -34.88 -65.33 17.90
C GLN A 290 -35.81 -64.11 17.77
N GLY A 291 -35.64 -63.07 18.59
CA GLY A 291 -36.42 -61.82 18.47
C GLY A 291 -36.12 -61.01 17.21
N THR A 292 -34.88 -61.04 16.71
CA THR A 292 -34.48 -60.30 15.49
C THR A 292 -34.87 -61.01 14.20
N ASN A 293 -34.86 -62.36 14.18
CA ASN A 293 -35.28 -63.13 13.01
C ASN A 293 -36.80 -63.22 12.80
N ALA A 294 -37.61 -62.81 13.77
CA ALA A 294 -39.08 -62.78 13.65
C ALA A 294 -39.61 -61.46 13.03
N GLY A 295 -38.75 -60.45 12.85
CA GLY A 295 -39.13 -59.12 12.31
C GLY A 295 -38.84 -58.90 10.83
N GLU A 296 -38.13 -59.81 10.16
CA GLU A 296 -37.80 -59.73 8.74
C GLU A 296 -38.23 -61.01 8.02
N GLN A 297 -39.45 -61.01 7.47
CA GLN A 297 -39.81 -61.64 6.19
C GLN A 297 -41.21 -61.15 5.77
N PRO A 298 -41.49 -61.10 4.45
CA PRO A 298 -41.86 -59.90 3.69
C PRO A 298 -43.31 -59.40 3.81
#